data_AF-A0A1Q7ZFN3-F1
#
_entry.id   AF-A0A1Q7ZFN3-F1
#
_cell.length_a   1.000
_cell.length_b   1.000
_cell.length_c   1.000
_cell.angle_alpha   90.00
_cell.angle_beta   90.00
_cell.angle_gamma   90.00
#
_symmetry.space_group_name_H-M   'P 1'
#
loop_
_entity.id
_entity.type
_entity.pdbx_description
1 polymer ?
#
loop_
_entity_poly.entity_id
_entity_poly.type
_entity_poly.pdbx_seq_one_letter_code
_entity_poly.pdbx_strand_id
1 'polypeptide(L)'
;MRGSWWGHPAGQAIYQVSEALADHPDVVVNRLVTGKVTYVHRRLWPALLAIGRARDPWQTRRLSRTARSLLLRVTRQGTLRTDRIAGPKSRVSGAARELEDRLLVHTEWIHTERGSHARRLMSWDHWARRQGTGLRAGASRGPVKNARSAREILERIVNELNARCGADGRLPWQVSQPNAGARLRR
;
A
#
# COMPACT_ATOMS: atom_id res chain seq x y z
N MET A 1 17.34 14.86 -2.63
CA MET A 1 16.97 15.80 -1.55
C MET A 1 17.43 15.22 -0.22
N ARG A 2 18.33 15.90 0.51
CA ARG A 2 18.65 15.55 1.90
C ARG A 2 17.84 16.50 2.78
N GLY A 3 16.79 15.99 3.44
CA GLY A 3 15.86 16.80 4.25
C GLY A 3 14.38 16.56 3.93
N SER A 4 13.51 16.95 4.85
CA SER A 4 12.04 16.90 4.66
C SER A 4 11.60 18.01 3.69
N TRP A 5 10.80 17.68 2.68
CA TRP A 5 10.27 18.68 1.77
C TRP A 5 9.38 19.72 2.48
N TRP A 6 8.91 19.42 3.69
CA TRP A 6 8.18 20.36 4.54
C TRP A 6 8.97 21.65 4.85
N GLY A 7 10.30 21.59 4.88
CA GLY A 7 11.15 22.77 5.11
C GLY A 7 11.50 23.53 3.82
N HIS A 8 11.03 23.09 2.66
CA HIS A 8 11.31 23.75 1.38
C HIS A 8 10.41 24.98 1.20
N PRO A 9 10.86 26.08 0.55
CA PRO A 9 10.01 27.24 0.27
C PRO A 9 8.72 26.90 -0.48
N ALA A 10 8.78 25.89 -1.36
CA ALA A 10 7.61 25.37 -2.07
C ALA A 10 6.82 24.30 -1.28
N GLY A 11 7.09 24.12 0.02
CA GLY A 11 6.48 23.07 0.84
C GLY A 11 4.96 23.11 0.79
N GLN A 12 4.36 24.29 0.95
CA GLN A 12 2.91 24.44 0.88
C GLN A 12 2.32 24.04 -0.49
N ALA A 13 3.00 24.40 -1.58
CA ALA A 13 2.58 24.01 -2.93
C ALA A 13 2.70 22.49 -3.13
N ILE A 14 3.77 21.87 -2.63
CA ILE A 14 3.95 20.41 -2.66
C ILE A 14 2.84 19.72 -1.88
N TYR A 15 2.46 20.24 -0.71
CA TYR A 15 1.36 19.72 0.09
C TYR A 15 0.03 19.80 -0.67
N GLN A 16 -0.32 20.96 -1.22
CA GLN A 16 -1.58 21.14 -1.97
C GLN A 16 -1.68 20.21 -3.18
N VAL A 17 -0.61 20.06 -3.97
CA VAL A 17 -0.59 19.13 -5.10
C VAL A 17 -0.68 17.68 -4.62
N SER A 18 -0.05 17.35 -3.49
CA SER A 18 -0.12 16.02 -2.89
C SER A 18 -1.55 15.66 -2.45
N GLU A 19 -2.25 16.58 -1.80
CA GLU A 19 -3.66 16.39 -1.40
C GLU A 19 -4.57 16.28 -2.64
N ALA A 20 -4.39 17.15 -3.63
CA ALA A 20 -5.16 17.10 -4.88
C ALA A 20 -4.96 15.77 -5.63
N LEU A 21 -3.73 15.23 -5.62
CA LEU A 21 -3.44 13.90 -6.17
C LEU A 21 -4.05 12.78 -5.32
N ALA A 22 -4.05 12.91 -3.99
CA ALA A 22 -4.65 11.92 -3.09
C ALA A 22 -6.17 11.81 -3.29
N ASP A 23 -6.84 12.94 -3.56
CA ASP A 23 -8.29 13.02 -3.77
C ASP A 23 -8.71 12.70 -5.22
N HIS A 24 -7.75 12.60 -6.15
CA HIS A 24 -8.06 12.35 -7.55
C HIS A 24 -8.64 10.93 -7.75
N PRO A 25 -9.78 10.75 -8.47
CA PRO A 25 -10.47 9.46 -8.59
C PRO A 25 -9.62 8.38 -9.29
N ASP A 26 -8.66 8.77 -10.13
CA ASP A 26 -7.74 7.86 -10.81
C ASP A 26 -6.50 7.48 -9.99
N VAL A 27 -6.40 7.91 -8.74
CA VAL A 27 -5.22 7.68 -7.90
C VAL A 27 -5.60 6.90 -6.66
N VAL A 28 -4.76 5.92 -6.32
CA VAL A 28 -4.79 5.31 -4.98
C VAL A 28 -3.48 5.60 -4.28
N VAL A 29 -3.58 6.05 -3.03
CA VAL A 29 -2.42 6.31 -2.18
C VAL A 29 -2.12 5.06 -1.36
N ASN A 30 -0.88 4.57 -1.42
CA ASN A 30 -0.45 3.44 -0.61
C ASN A 30 1.04 3.56 -0.23
N ARG A 31 1.50 2.79 0.76
CA ARG A 31 2.91 2.69 1.12
C ARG A 31 3.57 1.57 0.33
N LEU A 32 4.25 1.95 -0.75
CA LEU A 32 4.78 0.97 -1.72
C LEU A 32 6.29 1.09 -1.91
N VAL A 33 6.79 2.24 -2.39
CA VAL A 33 8.22 2.41 -2.71
C VAL A 33 9.00 2.81 -1.46
N THR A 34 9.87 1.93 -0.98
CA THR A 34 10.66 2.06 0.27
C THR A 34 9.76 2.40 1.46
N GLY A 35 8.55 1.84 1.45
CA GLY A 35 7.52 2.09 2.46
C GLY A 35 7.10 3.56 2.54
N LYS A 36 7.33 4.41 1.52
CA LYS A 36 6.88 5.81 1.50
C LYS A 36 5.50 5.94 0.88
N VAL A 37 4.81 7.04 1.17
CA VAL A 37 3.58 7.43 0.47
C VAL A 37 3.84 7.43 -1.02
N THR A 38 3.07 6.63 -1.75
CA THR A 38 3.19 6.38 -3.18
C THR A 38 1.82 6.57 -3.82
N TYR A 39 1.73 7.44 -4.82
CA TYR A 39 0.53 7.67 -5.62
C TYR A 39 0.51 6.70 -6.80
N VAL A 40 -0.51 5.86 -6.90
CA VAL A 40 -0.62 4.82 -7.93
C VAL A 40 -1.80 5.12 -8.84
N HIS A 41 -1.50 5.44 -10.09
CA HIS A 41 -2.51 5.74 -11.11
C HIS A 41 -3.32 4.50 -11.51
N ARG A 42 -4.58 4.68 -11.92
CA ARG A 42 -5.56 3.60 -12.25
C ARG A 42 -5.08 2.54 -13.22
N ARG A 43 -4.16 2.90 -14.13
CA ARG A 43 -3.52 1.97 -15.07
C ARG A 43 -2.77 0.83 -14.37
N LEU A 44 -2.34 1.04 -13.13
CA LEU A 44 -1.61 0.06 -12.32
C LEU A 44 -2.49 -0.63 -11.27
N TRP A 45 -3.75 -0.24 -11.11
CA TRP A 45 -4.66 -0.88 -10.16
C TRP A 45 -4.85 -2.38 -10.40
N PRO A 46 -4.95 -2.90 -11.63
CA PRO A 46 -5.02 -4.35 -11.85
C PRO A 46 -3.81 -5.10 -11.28
N ALA A 47 -2.60 -4.55 -11.45
CA ALA A 47 -1.38 -5.14 -10.89
C ALA A 47 -1.37 -5.06 -9.35
N LEU A 48 -1.73 -3.89 -8.79
CA LEU A 48 -1.83 -3.71 -7.34
C LEU A 48 -2.86 -4.68 -6.71
N LEU A 49 -4.03 -4.84 -7.33
CA LEU A 49 -5.07 -5.76 -6.88
C LEU A 49 -4.62 -7.22 -6.95
N ALA A 50 -3.95 -7.63 -8.03
CA ALA A 50 -3.42 -8.98 -8.15
C ALA A 50 -2.43 -9.31 -7.04
N ILE A 51 -1.54 -8.37 -6.69
CA ILE A 51 -0.59 -8.53 -5.57
C ILE A 51 -1.32 -8.53 -4.22
N GLY A 52 -2.25 -7.59 -4.02
CA GLY A 52 -2.97 -7.46 -2.76
C GLY A 52 -3.84 -8.67 -2.40
N ARG A 53 -4.30 -9.40 -3.42
CA ARG A 53 -5.10 -10.63 -3.31
C ARG A 53 -4.26 -11.90 -3.21
N ALA A 54 -2.99 -11.87 -3.58
CA ALA A 54 -2.16 -13.06 -3.76
C ALA A 54 -1.96 -13.89 -2.48
N ARG A 55 -1.84 -13.21 -1.32
CA ARG A 55 -1.47 -13.83 -0.04
C ARG A 55 -0.13 -14.57 -0.09
N ASP A 56 0.79 -14.08 -0.91
CA ASP A 56 2.14 -14.63 -1.08
C ASP A 56 2.87 -14.78 0.28
N PRO A 57 3.86 -15.69 0.39
CA PRO A 57 4.61 -15.90 1.63
C PRO A 57 5.21 -14.62 2.24
N TRP A 58 5.69 -13.68 1.42
CA TRP A 58 6.22 -12.42 1.92
C TRP A 58 5.16 -11.55 2.60
N GLN A 59 3.89 -11.69 2.20
CA GLN A 59 2.76 -10.99 2.82
C GLN A 59 2.37 -11.63 4.14
N THR A 60 2.24 -12.96 4.18
CA THR A 60 1.56 -13.65 5.30
C THR A 60 2.51 -14.28 6.33
N ARG A 61 3.76 -14.57 5.97
CA ARG A 61 4.70 -15.26 6.86
C ARG A 61 5.05 -14.41 8.07
N ARG A 62 4.97 -14.98 9.28
CA ARG A 62 5.30 -14.29 10.54
C ARG A 62 4.49 -13.01 10.78
N LEU A 63 3.24 -12.94 10.32
CA LEU A 63 2.34 -11.88 10.77
C LEU A 63 2.17 -11.93 12.29
N SER A 64 2.16 -10.76 12.95
CA SER A 64 1.79 -10.67 14.36
C SER A 64 0.38 -11.25 14.61
N ARG A 65 0.12 -11.73 15.84
CA ARG A 65 -1.21 -12.28 16.20
C ARG A 65 -2.32 -11.26 15.95
N THR A 66 -2.08 -10.00 16.31
CA THR A 66 -3.01 -8.89 16.07
C THR A 66 -3.22 -8.64 14.58
N ALA A 67 -2.16 -8.57 13.77
CA ALA A 67 -2.28 -8.36 12.32
C ALA A 67 -3.05 -9.51 11.65
N ARG A 68 -2.81 -10.77 12.04
CA ARG A 68 -3.58 -11.91 11.54
C ARG A 68 -5.06 -11.80 11.89
N SER A 69 -5.40 -11.43 13.12
CA SER A 69 -6.79 -11.21 13.54
C SER A 69 -7.46 -10.07 12.76
N LEU A 70 -6.77 -8.94 12.58
CA LEU A 70 -7.26 -7.82 11.76
C LEU A 70 -7.47 -8.23 10.30
N LEU A 71 -6.54 -8.99 9.73
CA LEU A 71 -6.63 -9.49 8.36
C LEU A 71 -7.86 -10.38 8.15
N LEU A 72 -8.12 -11.31 9.08
CA LEU A 72 -9.31 -12.16 9.04
C LEU A 72 -10.59 -11.32 9.12
N ARG A 73 -10.64 -10.39 10.07
CA ARG A 73 -11.81 -9.53 10.28
C ARG A 73 -12.11 -8.63 9.08
N VAL A 74 -11.09 -7.96 8.51
CA VAL A 74 -11.29 -7.06 7.35
C VAL A 74 -11.59 -7.85 6.07
N THR A 75 -11.05 -9.06 5.92
CA THR A 75 -11.41 -9.94 4.79
C THR A 75 -12.89 -10.31 4.85
N ARG A 76 -13.41 -10.60 6.05
CA ARG A 76 -14.83 -10.94 6.25
C ARG A 76 -15.77 -9.74 6.16
N GLN A 77 -15.39 -8.59 6.73
CA GLN A 77 -16.27 -7.43 6.88
C GLN A 77 -16.08 -6.37 5.77
N GLY A 78 -15.06 -6.51 4.94
CA GLY A 78 -14.68 -5.55 3.91
C GLY A 78 -13.96 -4.31 4.43
N THR A 79 -14.36 -3.77 5.59
CA THR A 79 -13.77 -2.58 6.21
C THR A 79 -13.65 -2.70 7.72
N LEU A 80 -12.63 -2.07 8.31
CA LEU A 80 -12.43 -1.93 9.76
C LEU A 80 -11.95 -0.52 10.10
N ARG A 81 -12.31 -0.04 11.29
CA ARG A 81 -11.84 1.24 11.86
C ARG A 81 -10.97 0.98 13.08
N THR A 82 -9.74 1.49 13.11
CA THR A 82 -8.78 1.21 14.20
C THR A 82 -9.23 1.71 15.55
N ASP A 83 -9.98 2.81 15.61
CA ASP A 83 -10.56 3.37 16.84
C ASP A 83 -11.67 2.50 17.44
N ARG A 84 -12.28 1.62 16.63
CA ARG A 84 -13.35 0.70 17.04
C ARG A 84 -12.84 -0.70 17.37
N ILE A 85 -11.52 -0.88 17.47
CA ILE A 85 -10.89 -2.16 17.80
C ILE A 85 -10.40 -2.11 19.24
N ALA A 86 -10.88 -3.05 20.05
CA ALA A 86 -10.45 -3.20 21.44
C ALA A 86 -8.96 -3.53 21.54
N GLY A 87 -8.31 -2.99 22.57
CA GLY A 87 -6.90 -3.22 22.92
C GLY A 87 -6.02 -1.97 22.83
N PRO A 88 -4.71 -2.10 23.13
CA PRO A 88 -3.80 -0.96 23.13
C PRO A 88 -3.69 -0.30 21.75
N LYS A 89 -3.87 1.03 21.67
CA LYS A 89 -3.82 1.80 20.41
C LYS A 89 -2.53 1.57 19.62
N SER A 90 -1.38 1.52 20.30
CA SER A 90 -0.08 1.26 19.69
C SER A 90 -0.01 -0.11 19.00
N ARG A 91 -0.58 -1.14 19.64
CA ARG A 91 -0.64 -2.50 19.10
C ARG A 91 -1.55 -2.60 17.88
N VAL A 92 -2.72 -1.95 17.92
CA VAL A 92 -3.65 -1.92 16.78
C VAL A 92 -3.05 -1.13 15.61
N SER A 93 -2.45 0.03 15.88
CA SER A 93 -1.80 0.87 14.86
C SER A 93 -0.61 0.16 14.23
N GLY A 94 0.23 -0.51 15.03
CA GLY A 94 1.35 -1.33 14.55
C GLY A 94 0.89 -2.49 13.67
N ALA A 95 -0.18 -3.19 14.06
CA ALA A 95 -0.75 -4.26 13.26
C ALA A 95 -1.38 -3.75 11.94
N ALA A 96 -2.07 -2.61 11.96
CA ALA A 96 -2.60 -1.99 10.75
C ALA A 96 -1.48 -1.59 9.79
N ARG A 97 -0.39 -1.01 10.32
CA ARG A 97 0.81 -0.67 9.56
C ARG A 97 1.50 -1.90 8.98
N GLU A 98 1.61 -2.98 9.75
CA GLU A 98 2.16 -4.25 9.26
C GLU A 98 1.35 -4.79 8.05
N LEU A 99 0.01 -4.71 8.09
CA LEU A 99 -0.82 -5.13 6.98
C LEU A 99 -0.70 -4.21 5.75
N GLU A 100 -0.60 -2.90 5.95
CA GLU A 100 -0.40 -1.88 4.91
C GLU A 100 0.94 -2.08 4.20
N ASP A 101 2.04 -2.15 4.95
CA ASP A 101 3.40 -2.33 4.42
C ASP A 101 3.55 -3.68 3.67
N ARG A 102 2.67 -4.66 3.97
CA ARG A 102 2.60 -5.96 3.27
C ARG A 102 1.56 -6.04 2.17
N LEU A 103 0.95 -4.91 1.81
CA LEU A 103 -0.10 -4.79 0.80
C LEU A 103 -1.26 -5.78 1.03
N LEU A 104 -1.55 -6.15 2.28
CA LEU A 104 -2.63 -7.09 2.59
C LEU A 104 -3.99 -6.39 2.70
N VAL A 105 -3.98 -5.07 2.88
CA VAL A 105 -5.12 -4.17 2.99
C VAL A 105 -4.80 -2.84 2.31
N HIS A 106 -5.83 -2.11 1.93
CA HIS A 106 -5.75 -0.67 1.65
C HIS A 106 -6.10 0.12 2.92
N THR A 107 -5.49 1.29 3.10
CA THR A 107 -5.62 2.12 4.31
C THR A 107 -5.94 3.56 3.94
N GLU A 108 -6.88 4.16 4.66
CA GLU A 108 -7.22 5.58 4.55
C GLU A 108 -7.25 6.21 5.94
N TRP A 109 -6.73 7.42 6.08
CA TRP A 109 -6.92 8.20 7.30
C TRP A 109 -8.30 8.84 7.28
N ILE A 110 -8.97 8.82 8.43
CA ILE A 110 -10.29 9.42 8.62
C ILE A 110 -10.31 10.24 9.89
N HIS A 111 -11.04 11.35 9.85
CA HIS A 111 -11.45 12.06 11.05
C HIS A 111 -12.56 11.24 11.74
N THR A 112 -12.39 11.00 13.03
CA THR A 112 -13.42 10.39 13.86
C THR A 112 -14.43 11.44 14.30
N GLU A 113 -15.59 10.98 14.74
CA GLU A 113 -16.67 11.81 15.30
C GLU A 113 -16.21 12.60 16.54
N ARG A 114 -15.07 12.20 17.15
CA ARG A 114 -14.44 12.83 18.32
C ARG A 114 -13.27 13.75 17.94
N GLY A 115 -13.10 14.10 16.66
CA GLY A 115 -12.00 14.93 16.16
C GLY A 115 -10.62 14.26 16.11
N SER A 116 -10.47 13.05 16.67
CA SER A 116 -9.23 12.28 16.58
C SER A 116 -9.06 11.61 15.21
N HIS A 117 -7.83 11.28 14.81
CA HIS A 117 -7.57 10.59 13.54
C HIS A 117 -7.55 9.07 13.76
N ALA A 118 -8.20 8.33 12.87
CA ALA A 118 -8.16 6.87 12.85
C ALA A 118 -7.81 6.36 11.44
N ARG A 119 -7.35 5.10 11.35
CA ARG A 119 -7.21 4.43 10.06
C ARG A 119 -8.44 3.58 9.78
N ARG A 120 -8.95 3.70 8.56
CA ARG A 120 -9.87 2.76 7.94
C ARG A 120 -9.06 1.75 7.13
N LEU A 121 -9.13 0.49 7.49
CA LEU A 121 -8.56 -0.62 6.72
C LEU A 121 -9.66 -1.16 5.81
N MET A 122 -9.33 -1.47 4.56
CA MET A 122 -10.21 -2.11 3.60
C MET A 122 -9.55 -3.35 3.00
N SER A 123 -10.35 -4.39 2.76
CA SER A 123 -9.92 -5.45 1.87
C SER A 123 -9.80 -4.91 0.45
N TRP A 124 -8.87 -5.46 -0.33
CA TRP A 124 -8.72 -5.08 -1.74
C TRP A 124 -9.99 -5.30 -2.56
N ASP A 125 -10.80 -6.30 -2.20
CA ASP A 125 -12.10 -6.54 -2.85
C ASP A 125 -13.13 -5.46 -2.52
N HIS A 126 -13.21 -5.05 -1.25
CA HIS A 126 -14.10 -3.97 -0.86
C HIS A 126 -13.67 -2.65 -1.51
N TRP A 127 -12.38 -2.35 -1.49
CA TRP A 127 -11.84 -1.17 -2.18
C TRP A 127 -12.13 -1.22 -3.68
N ALA A 128 -11.86 -2.33 -4.38
CA ALA A 128 -12.14 -2.47 -5.80
C ALA A 128 -13.62 -2.28 -6.15
N ARG A 129 -14.53 -2.80 -5.32
CA ARG A 129 -15.98 -2.57 -5.50
C ARG A 129 -16.35 -1.10 -5.35
N ARG A 130 -15.74 -0.40 -4.40
CA ARG A 130 -15.99 1.03 -4.15
C ARG A 130 -15.50 1.92 -5.30
N GLN A 131 -14.40 1.53 -5.94
CA GLN A 131 -13.93 2.14 -7.19
C GLN A 131 -14.74 1.68 -8.43
N GLY A 132 -15.67 0.73 -8.23
CA GLY A 132 -16.23 -0.18 -9.23
C GLY A 132 -17.52 0.26 -9.94
N THR A 133 -17.99 1.49 -9.77
CA THR A 133 -18.73 2.17 -10.85
C THR A 133 -17.79 2.50 -12.03
N GLY A 134 -16.46 2.52 -11.84
CA GLY A 134 -15.45 2.77 -12.88
C GLY A 134 -14.58 1.56 -13.30
N LEU A 135 -14.33 0.56 -12.44
CA LEU A 135 -13.56 -0.64 -12.84
C LEU A 135 -14.28 -1.51 -13.89
N ARG A 136 -15.60 -1.41 -14.02
CA ARG A 136 -16.38 -2.14 -15.05
C ARG A 136 -16.16 -1.61 -16.47
N ALA A 137 -15.71 -0.35 -16.63
CA ALA A 137 -15.63 0.30 -17.94
C ALA A 137 -14.25 0.23 -18.62
N GLY A 138 -13.18 -0.19 -17.91
CA GLY A 138 -11.84 -0.20 -18.51
C GLY A 138 -10.83 -1.22 -17.97
N ALA A 139 -11.15 -1.98 -16.91
CA ALA A 139 -10.21 -2.93 -16.30
C ALA A 139 -10.42 -4.39 -16.73
N SER A 140 -11.40 -4.66 -17.60
CA SER A 140 -11.71 -6.02 -18.06
C SER A 140 -10.80 -6.56 -19.18
N ARG A 141 -9.74 -5.84 -19.62
CA ARG A 141 -8.90 -6.31 -20.75
C ARG A 141 -7.41 -5.92 -20.66
N GLY A 142 -6.68 -6.46 -19.68
CA GLY A 142 -5.20 -6.49 -19.68
C GLY A 142 -4.66 -7.60 -18.76
N PRO A 143 -3.61 -8.37 -19.15
CA PRO A 143 -3.40 -9.74 -18.69
C PRO A 143 -2.52 -9.77 -17.44
N VAL A 144 -3.00 -9.27 -16.31
CA VAL A 144 -2.35 -9.66 -15.05
C VAL A 144 -2.81 -11.08 -14.71
N LYS A 145 -2.16 -12.07 -15.36
CA LYS A 145 -2.53 -13.48 -15.27
C LYS A 145 -2.34 -14.04 -13.85
N ASN A 146 -1.41 -13.47 -13.08
CA ASN A 146 -1.11 -13.85 -11.71
C ASN A 146 -0.28 -12.76 -10.99
N ALA A 147 -0.07 -12.93 -9.69
CA ALA A 147 0.69 -12.01 -8.84
C ALA A 147 2.16 -11.87 -9.24
N ARG A 148 2.79 -12.88 -9.85
CA ARG A 148 4.20 -12.79 -10.29
C ARG A 148 4.34 -11.75 -11.40
N SER A 149 3.55 -11.85 -12.47
CA SER A 149 3.60 -10.87 -13.57
C SER A 149 3.21 -9.47 -13.11
N ALA A 150 2.32 -9.35 -12.12
CA ALA A 150 2.00 -8.07 -11.50
C ALA A 150 3.21 -7.42 -10.81
N ARG A 151 4.00 -8.23 -10.09
CA ARG A 151 5.23 -7.77 -9.43
C ARG A 151 6.27 -7.32 -10.45
N GLU A 152 6.49 -8.09 -11.52
CA GLU A 152 7.41 -7.76 -12.62
C GLU A 152 7.06 -6.40 -13.27
N ILE A 153 5.75 -6.11 -13.45
CA ILE A 153 5.29 -4.81 -13.96
C ILE A 153 5.72 -3.66 -13.03
N LEU A 154 5.46 -3.78 -11.72
CA LEU A 154 5.81 -2.74 -10.76
C LEU A 154 7.33 -2.61 -10.58
N GLU A 155 8.07 -3.72 -10.62
CA GLU A 155 9.54 -3.74 -10.56
C GLU A 155 10.15 -2.95 -11.73
N ARG A 156 9.69 -3.20 -12.96
CA ARG A 156 10.15 -2.45 -14.14
C ARG A 156 9.91 -0.95 -13.98
N ILE A 157 8.71 -0.55 -13.55
CA ILE A 157 8.36 0.87 -13.37
C ILE A 157 9.24 1.52 -12.31
N VAL A 158 9.45 0.86 -11.17
CA VAL A 158 10.32 1.38 -10.10
C VAL A 158 11.78 1.48 -10.57
N ASN A 159 12.27 0.51 -11.35
CA ASN A 159 13.61 0.57 -11.93
C ASN A 159 13.78 1.74 -12.92
N GLU A 160 12.78 1.98 -13.77
CA GLU A 160 12.77 3.14 -14.68
C GLU A 160 12.75 4.47 -13.89
N LEU A 161 11.94 4.57 -12.84
CA LEU A 161 11.91 5.74 -11.96
C LEU A 161 13.24 5.95 -11.23
N ASN A 162 13.86 4.87 -10.74
CA ASN A 162 15.17 4.92 -10.09
C ASN A 162 16.25 5.44 -11.04
N ALA A 163 16.28 4.93 -12.28
CA ALA A 163 17.22 5.39 -13.30
C ALA A 163 17.00 6.87 -13.66
N ARG A 164 15.75 7.29 -13.84
CA ARG A 164 15.40 8.68 -14.18
C ARG A 164 15.71 9.68 -13.07
N CYS A 165 15.53 9.29 -11.82
CA CYS A 165 15.63 10.19 -10.67
C CYS A 165 16.94 10.05 -9.88
N GLY A 166 17.84 9.13 -10.28
CA GLY A 166 19.04 8.81 -9.50
C GLY A 166 18.71 8.31 -8.09
N ALA A 167 17.72 7.42 -7.96
CA ALA A 167 17.18 6.93 -6.69
C ALA A 167 17.38 5.41 -6.50
N ASP A 168 17.19 4.91 -5.27
CA ASP A 168 17.22 3.47 -4.92
C ASP A 168 15.90 3.06 -4.21
N GLY A 169 14.77 3.31 -4.87
CA GLY A 169 13.46 2.87 -4.41
C GLY A 169 13.30 1.36 -4.50
N ARG A 170 12.72 0.73 -3.47
CA ARG A 170 12.51 -0.73 -3.40
C ARG A 170 11.07 -1.10 -3.09
N LEU A 171 10.57 -2.16 -3.71
CA LEU A 171 9.23 -2.70 -3.46
C LEU A 171 9.21 -3.62 -2.23
N PRO A 172 8.05 -3.81 -1.57
CA PRO A 172 7.98 -4.52 -0.28
C PRO A 172 8.57 -5.94 -0.31
N TRP A 173 8.36 -6.67 -1.41
CA TRP A 173 8.87 -8.04 -1.58
C TRP A 173 10.36 -8.12 -1.95
N GLN A 174 10.99 -7.01 -2.36
CA GLN A 174 12.44 -6.95 -2.58
C GLN A 174 13.21 -6.76 -1.27
N VAL A 175 12.55 -6.18 -0.26
CA VAL A 175 13.11 -5.98 1.10
C VAL A 175 12.78 -7.17 2.01
N SER A 176 11.65 -7.84 1.78
CA SER A 176 11.16 -8.96 2.62
C SER A 176 11.81 -10.31 2.33
N GLN A 177 12.71 -10.38 1.33
CA GLN A 177 13.53 -11.56 1.06
C GLN A 177 14.70 -11.56 2.06
N PRO A 178 14.84 -12.58 2.95
CA PRO A 178 16.09 -12.73 3.68
C PRO A 178 17.20 -12.94 2.63
N ASN A 179 18.23 -12.09 2.67
CA ASN A 179 19.44 -12.12 1.85
C ASN A 179 19.69 -13.48 1.16
N ALA A 180 19.40 -13.59 -0.13
CA ALA A 180 19.97 -14.62 -1.01
C ALA A 180 21.40 -14.25 -1.43
N GLY A 181 22.19 -13.69 -0.51
CA GLY A 181 23.44 -13.00 -0.83
C GLY A 181 24.51 -13.01 0.27
N ALA A 182 24.34 -13.80 1.34
CA ALA A 182 25.48 -14.18 2.15
C ALA A 182 26.26 -15.29 1.41
N ARG A 183 26.96 -14.92 0.33
CA ARG A 183 28.04 -15.75 -0.19
C ARG A 183 29.09 -15.83 0.92
N LEU A 184 29.25 -17.03 1.46
CA LEU A 184 30.44 -17.46 2.17
C LEU A 184 31.67 -16.98 1.40
N ARG A 185 32.33 -15.94 1.91
CA ARG A 185 33.74 -15.74 1.63
C ARG A 185 34.47 -16.61 2.65
N ARG A 186 35.06 -17.69 2.14
CA ARG A 186 36.15 -18.41 2.80
C ARG A 186 37.33 -17.46 2.97
#